data_AF-A0A835S950-F1
#
_entry.id   AF-A0A835S950-F1
#
_cell.length_a   1.000
_cell.length_b   1.000
_cell.length_c   1.000
_cell.angle_alpha   90.00
_cell.angle_beta   90.00
_cell.angle_gamma   90.00
#
_symmetry.space_group_name_H-M   'P 1'
#
loop_
_entity.id
_entity.type
_entity.pdbx_description
1 polymer ?
#
loop_
_entity_poly.entity_id
_entity_poly.type
_entity_poly.pdbx_seq_one_letter_code
_entity_poly.pdbx_strand_id
1 'polypeptide(L)'
;MSAPTIIFPAKPWGWQKAPAKPSLDELPTKQGATAAPWILNIIELIHWASFPLGFYVVHFIFVNATVIAGHLQGDLTRVFLLVLGLLSQVYGGGISGNMMHEYEGWQVAPFRNPLALPGGAPGDPPPPPADVDQTRVPRYNNAWLRAVAYQMLFTFQTFGLGCFTTAVFGINAWTSALLLGSVAVALLGPHEPRLALTASVDGQDRPILPLSVSLTAVFALNVVVNLVAYAVFFTPSIRAAWPPMLLPWLGDLIPADSWLLYAVPLLAPLCVAAGGAVEGYFAESRFNQWWHFAAFVILLLGLGLHGVLYWHLVHV
;
A
#
# COMPACT_ATOMS: atom_id res chain seq x y z
N MET A 1 36.56 -24.09 -21.63
CA MET A 1 35.38 -23.88 -20.76
C MET A 1 35.35 -22.40 -20.44
N SER A 2 34.36 -21.66 -20.94
CA SER A 2 34.17 -20.26 -20.58
C SER A 2 33.77 -20.19 -19.11
N ALA A 3 34.35 -19.26 -18.34
CA ALA A 3 33.95 -19.01 -16.97
C ALA A 3 32.43 -18.74 -16.93
N PRO A 4 31.69 -19.28 -15.93
CA PRO A 4 30.28 -18.96 -15.79
C PRO A 4 30.15 -17.44 -15.70
N THR A 5 29.44 -16.87 -16.68
CA THR A 5 29.14 -15.44 -16.71
C THR A 5 28.50 -15.09 -15.39
N ILE A 6 29.15 -14.23 -14.62
CA ILE A 6 28.65 -13.78 -13.33
C ILE A 6 27.25 -13.19 -13.56
N ILE A 7 26.22 -13.85 -13.00
CA ILE A 7 24.79 -13.52 -13.12
C ILE A 7 24.48 -12.34 -12.17
N PHE A 8 25.24 -11.26 -12.23
CA PHE A 8 24.87 -10.03 -11.53
C PHE A 8 24.40 -9.01 -12.56
N PRO A 9 23.25 -8.35 -12.34
CA PRO A 9 22.77 -7.29 -13.22
C PRO A 9 23.84 -6.22 -13.36
N ALA A 10 23.99 -5.65 -14.55
CA ALA A 10 25.11 -4.77 -14.85
C ALA A 10 25.12 -3.47 -14.01
N LYS A 11 23.99 -3.05 -13.43
CA LYS A 11 23.83 -1.84 -12.59
C LYS A 11 22.57 -1.91 -11.71
N PRO A 12 22.54 -2.69 -10.61
CA PRO A 12 21.31 -2.86 -9.84
C PRO A 12 20.92 -1.61 -9.03
N TRP A 13 21.88 -0.77 -8.63
CA TRP A 13 21.66 0.27 -7.61
C TRP A 13 22.05 1.68 -8.08
N GLY A 14 21.87 1.97 -9.37
CA GLY A 14 22.25 3.26 -9.95
C GLY A 14 21.09 4.27 -10.02
N TRP A 15 21.41 5.55 -9.88
CA TRP A 15 20.53 6.68 -10.24
C TRP A 15 20.08 6.66 -11.72
N GLN A 16 20.77 5.89 -12.55
CA GLN A 16 20.41 5.65 -13.94
C GLN A 16 19.31 4.57 -14.00
N LYS A 17 18.06 5.03 -14.09
CA LYS A 17 16.93 4.14 -14.36
C LYS A 17 16.89 3.72 -15.83
N ALA A 18 16.24 2.60 -16.11
CA ALA A 18 16.08 2.08 -17.47
C ALA A 18 15.35 3.11 -18.34
N PRO A 19 15.59 3.13 -19.66
CA PRO A 19 14.75 3.91 -20.58
C PRO A 19 13.28 3.47 -20.46
N ALA A 20 12.38 4.36 -20.89
CA ALA A 20 10.96 4.07 -20.92
C ALA A 20 10.68 2.78 -21.70
N LYS A 21 9.80 1.93 -21.16
CA LYS A 21 9.35 0.72 -21.84
C LYS A 21 8.62 1.10 -23.13
N PRO A 22 8.88 0.44 -24.28
CA PRO A 22 8.20 0.75 -25.55
C PRO A 22 6.68 0.68 -25.47
N SER A 23 6.13 -0.20 -24.62
CA SER A 23 4.68 -0.31 -24.41
C SER A 23 4.03 0.98 -23.91
N LEU A 24 4.77 1.87 -23.25
CA LEU A 24 4.25 3.16 -22.79
C LEU A 24 4.07 4.15 -23.94
N ASP A 25 4.95 4.08 -24.94
CA ASP A 25 4.89 4.91 -26.15
C ASP A 25 3.93 4.33 -27.19
N GLU A 26 3.54 3.07 -27.06
CA GLU A 26 2.52 2.43 -27.90
C GLU A 26 1.09 2.82 -27.49
N LEU A 27 0.90 3.26 -26.24
CA LEU A 27 -0.41 3.73 -25.74
C LEU A 27 -0.91 4.95 -26.54
N PRO A 28 -2.24 5.12 -26.70
CA PRO A 28 -2.82 6.33 -27.30
C PRO A 28 -2.35 7.61 -26.61
N THR A 29 -2.17 7.58 -25.28
CA THR A 29 -1.72 8.73 -24.49
C THR A 29 -0.20 8.95 -24.46
N LYS A 30 0.61 8.09 -25.09
CA LYS A 30 2.08 8.22 -25.18
C LYS A 30 2.78 8.51 -23.84
N GLN A 31 2.69 7.59 -22.88
CA GLN A 31 3.16 7.82 -21.51
C GLN A 31 4.67 7.68 -21.31
N GLY A 32 5.47 7.31 -22.32
CA GLY A 32 6.90 7.05 -22.13
C GLY A 32 7.68 8.25 -21.59
N ALA A 33 7.27 9.48 -21.94
CA ALA A 33 7.86 10.70 -21.40
C ALA A 33 7.70 10.84 -19.87
N THR A 34 6.67 10.21 -19.27
CA THR A 34 6.49 10.21 -17.81
C THR A 34 7.42 9.23 -17.10
N ALA A 35 8.03 8.28 -17.81
CA ALA A 35 9.01 7.33 -17.30
C ALA A 35 10.47 7.82 -17.45
N ALA A 36 10.68 9.14 -17.39
CA ALA A 36 12.04 9.70 -17.41
C ALA A 36 12.81 9.29 -16.13
N PRO A 37 14.13 9.02 -16.20
CA PRO A 37 14.88 8.49 -15.06
C PRO A 37 14.78 9.29 -13.76
N TRP A 38 14.75 10.62 -13.85
CA TRP A 38 14.62 11.48 -12.67
C TRP A 38 13.23 11.38 -12.02
N ILE A 39 12.17 11.17 -12.80
CA ILE A 39 10.80 10.96 -12.28
C ILE A 39 10.75 9.62 -11.55
N LEU A 40 11.33 8.57 -12.15
CA LEU A 40 11.39 7.24 -11.56
C LEU A 40 12.18 7.21 -10.24
N ASN A 41 13.27 7.97 -10.13
CA ASN A 41 14.00 8.12 -8.87
C ASN A 41 13.16 8.83 -7.79
N ILE A 42 12.33 9.82 -8.15
CA ILE A 42 11.42 10.48 -7.20
C ILE A 42 10.34 9.49 -6.73
N ILE A 43 9.82 8.67 -7.63
CA ILE A 43 8.82 7.64 -7.32
C ILE A 43 9.40 6.59 -6.38
N GLU A 44 10.57 6.06 -6.68
CA GLU A 44 11.29 5.16 -5.80
C GLU A 44 11.49 5.79 -4.41
N LEU A 45 11.99 7.03 -4.37
CA LEU A 45 12.24 7.74 -3.10
C LEU A 45 10.95 7.85 -2.27
N ILE A 46 9.82 8.23 -2.87
CA ILE A 46 8.57 8.41 -2.12
C ILE A 46 7.98 7.08 -1.62
N HIS A 47 8.18 5.98 -2.36
CA HIS A 47 7.81 4.66 -1.88
C HIS A 47 8.63 4.26 -0.66
N TRP A 48 9.95 4.46 -0.72
CA TRP A 48 10.83 4.16 0.40
C TRP A 48 10.62 5.10 1.59
N ALA A 49 10.16 6.33 1.39
CA ALA A 49 9.86 7.28 2.46
C ALA A 49 8.77 6.78 3.44
N SER A 50 7.92 5.84 3.02
CA SER A 50 6.94 5.21 3.91
C SER A 50 7.59 4.41 5.05
N PHE A 51 8.81 3.90 4.85
CA PHE A 51 9.51 3.07 5.83
C PHE A 51 10.09 3.88 6.99
N PRO A 52 10.87 4.97 6.80
CA PRO A 52 11.28 5.82 7.89
C PRO A 52 10.10 6.39 8.67
N LEU A 53 9.02 6.77 7.97
CA LEU A 53 7.82 7.31 8.63
C LEU A 53 7.09 6.23 9.44
N GLY A 54 6.93 5.02 8.90
CA GLY A 54 6.37 3.89 9.63
C GLY A 54 7.23 3.51 10.84
N PHE A 55 8.57 3.51 10.68
CA PHE A 55 9.50 3.28 11.77
C PHE A 55 9.34 4.32 12.87
N TYR A 56 9.24 5.60 12.50
CA TYR A 56 9.03 6.69 13.45
C TYR A 56 7.76 6.47 14.27
N VAL A 57 6.63 6.11 13.64
CA VAL A 57 5.39 5.86 14.37
C VAL A 57 5.49 4.60 15.24
N VAL A 58 6.08 3.51 14.75
CA VAL A 58 6.34 2.30 15.56
C VAL A 58 7.20 2.63 16.78
N HIS A 59 8.30 3.35 16.57
CA HIS A 59 9.20 3.79 17.62
C HIS A 59 8.47 4.68 18.63
N PHE A 60 7.66 5.63 18.15
CA PHE A 60 6.85 6.51 19.00
C PHE A 60 5.88 5.72 19.88
N ILE A 61 5.19 4.72 19.34
CA ILE A 61 4.32 3.83 20.12
C ILE A 61 5.15 3.07 21.17
N PHE A 62 6.31 2.55 20.77
CA PHE A 62 7.16 1.75 21.64
C PHE A 62 7.70 2.54 22.83
N VAL A 63 8.25 3.75 22.61
CA VAL A 63 8.82 4.57 23.70
C VAL A 63 7.73 5.15 24.63
N ASN A 64 6.50 5.27 24.15
CA ASN A 64 5.35 5.72 24.93
C ASN A 64 4.40 4.58 25.32
N ALA A 65 4.88 3.33 25.31
CA ALA A 65 4.03 2.14 25.46
C ALA A 65 3.22 2.16 26.77
N THR A 66 3.79 2.66 27.87
CA THR A 66 3.10 2.75 29.16
C THR A 66 1.95 3.75 29.15
N VAL A 67 2.13 4.92 28.54
CA VAL A 67 1.07 5.94 28.38
C VAL A 67 -0.04 5.39 27.49
N ILE A 68 0.32 4.83 26.34
CA ILE A 68 -0.63 4.24 25.39
C ILE A 68 -1.37 3.06 26.02
N ALA A 69 -0.70 2.23 26.83
CA ALA A 69 -1.34 1.15 27.57
C ALA A 69 -2.40 1.68 28.54
N GLY A 70 -2.23 2.88 29.11
CA GLY A 70 -3.25 3.54 29.94
C GLY A 70 -4.60 3.69 29.21
N HIS A 71 -4.57 4.01 27.91
CA HIS A 71 -5.77 4.07 27.06
C HIS A 71 -6.32 2.68 26.66
N LEU A 72 -5.55 1.62 26.92
CA LEU A 72 -5.87 0.22 26.60
C LEU A 72 -6.04 -0.63 27.88
N GLN A 73 -6.47 0.00 28.98
CA GLN A 73 -6.72 -0.65 30.28
C GLN A 73 -5.45 -1.26 30.93
N GLY A 74 -4.28 -0.67 30.65
CA GLY A 74 -2.99 -1.10 31.19
C GLY A 74 -2.38 -2.32 30.50
N ASP A 75 -2.97 -2.83 29.42
CA ASP A 75 -2.52 -4.06 28.76
C ASP A 75 -1.48 -3.78 27.66
N LEU A 76 -0.22 -4.08 27.98
CA LEU A 76 0.92 -3.95 27.05
C LEU A 76 0.83 -4.89 25.84
N THR A 77 0.08 -6.00 25.94
CA THR A 77 -0.15 -6.91 24.80
C THR A 77 -0.92 -6.19 23.70
N ARG A 78 -1.88 -5.34 24.08
CA ARG A 78 -2.63 -4.53 23.13
C ARG A 78 -1.75 -3.47 22.47
N VAL A 79 -0.80 -2.89 23.20
CA VAL A 79 0.22 -1.99 22.61
C VAL A 79 1.10 -2.75 21.61
N PHE A 80 1.54 -3.95 21.96
CA PHE A 80 2.28 -4.81 21.04
C PHE A 80 1.49 -5.09 19.75
N LEU A 81 0.18 -5.34 19.84
CA LEU A 81 -0.67 -5.52 18.67
C LEU A 81 -0.80 -4.25 17.81
N LEU A 82 -0.77 -3.04 18.39
CA LEU A 82 -0.69 -1.79 17.61
C LEU A 82 0.60 -1.73 16.78
N VAL A 83 1.74 -2.02 17.42
CA VAL A 83 3.06 -2.05 16.76
C VAL A 83 3.09 -3.12 15.67
N LEU A 84 2.67 -4.34 15.98
CA LEU A 84 2.62 -5.45 15.03
C LEU A 84 1.69 -5.13 13.85
N GLY A 85 0.56 -4.48 14.13
CA GLY A 85 -0.39 -4.05 13.11
C GLY A 85 0.22 -3.07 12.12
N LEU A 86 0.96 -2.08 12.61
CA LEU A 86 1.64 -1.10 11.76
C LEU A 86 2.84 -1.73 11.01
N LEU A 87 3.63 -2.56 11.67
CA LEU A 87 4.74 -3.27 11.04
C LEU A 87 4.25 -4.16 9.90
N SER A 88 3.14 -4.87 10.10
CA SER A 88 2.56 -5.75 9.08
C SER A 88 2.11 -4.94 7.86
N GLN A 89 1.42 -3.82 8.06
CA GLN A 89 0.93 -2.99 6.95
C GLN A 89 2.09 -2.33 6.18
N VAL A 90 3.00 -1.63 6.88
CA VAL A 90 4.07 -0.85 6.23
C VAL A 90 5.17 -1.74 5.68
N TYR A 91 5.65 -2.71 6.46
CA TYR A 91 6.79 -3.55 6.05
C TYR A 91 6.33 -4.81 5.35
N GLY A 92 5.42 -5.57 5.94
CA GLY A 92 4.90 -6.78 5.28
C GLY A 92 4.23 -6.44 3.95
N GLY A 93 3.27 -5.52 3.98
CA GLY A 93 2.55 -5.06 2.80
C GLY A 93 3.42 -4.23 1.87
N GLY A 94 4.02 -3.15 2.37
CA GLY A 94 4.79 -2.20 1.55
C GLY A 94 6.02 -2.81 0.86
N ILE A 95 6.76 -3.73 1.51
CA ILE A 95 7.94 -4.36 0.87
C ILE A 95 7.51 -5.18 -0.34
N SER A 96 6.40 -5.91 -0.26
CA SER A 96 5.94 -6.74 -1.37
C SER A 96 5.63 -5.91 -2.63
N GLY A 97 5.00 -4.73 -2.47
CA GLY A 97 4.79 -3.78 -3.56
C GLY A 97 6.09 -3.15 -4.07
N ASN A 98 6.95 -2.69 -3.17
CA ASN A 98 8.23 -2.09 -3.55
C ASN A 98 9.16 -3.06 -4.29
N MET A 99 9.19 -4.34 -3.90
CA MET A 99 9.98 -5.35 -4.61
C MET A 99 9.45 -5.61 -6.02
N MET A 100 8.13 -5.61 -6.20
CA MET A 100 7.53 -5.67 -7.55
C MET A 100 7.93 -4.45 -8.37
N HIS A 101 7.78 -3.25 -7.83
CA HIS A 101 8.14 -2.00 -8.52
C HIS A 101 9.63 -1.95 -8.86
N GLU A 102 10.52 -2.37 -7.95
CA GLU A 102 11.96 -2.49 -8.20
C GLU A 102 12.25 -3.42 -9.38
N TYR A 103 11.64 -4.61 -9.39
CA TYR A 103 11.77 -5.57 -10.49
C TYR A 103 11.27 -5.02 -11.83
N GLU A 104 10.23 -4.18 -11.79
CA GLU A 104 9.64 -3.56 -12.98
C GLU A 104 10.37 -2.27 -13.40
N GLY A 105 11.42 -1.87 -12.66
CA GLY A 105 12.20 -0.67 -12.92
C GLY A 105 11.48 0.63 -12.54
N TRP A 106 10.55 0.55 -11.58
CA TRP A 106 9.69 1.62 -11.08
C TRP A 106 8.72 2.22 -12.11
N GLN A 107 8.62 1.60 -13.29
CA GLN A 107 7.73 2.04 -14.37
C GLN A 107 6.40 1.30 -14.28
N VAL A 108 5.31 2.01 -14.01
CA VAL A 108 3.97 1.45 -14.15
C VAL A 108 3.63 1.35 -15.63
N ALA A 109 3.56 0.14 -16.18
CA ALA A 109 3.37 -0.13 -17.60
C ALA A 109 2.37 -1.29 -17.85
N PRO A 110 1.87 -1.46 -19.08
CA PRO A 110 0.92 -2.53 -19.39
C PRO A 110 1.44 -3.91 -18.98
N PHE A 111 0.56 -4.70 -18.36
CA PHE A 111 0.89 -6.02 -17.83
C PHE A 111 0.72 -7.11 -18.86
N ARG A 112 1.62 -8.09 -18.83
CA ARG A 112 1.56 -9.29 -19.65
C ARG A 112 1.93 -10.53 -18.85
N ASN A 113 1.34 -11.67 -19.19
CA ASN A 113 1.76 -12.95 -18.62
C ASN A 113 3.10 -13.38 -19.26
N PRO A 114 4.20 -13.48 -18.50
CA PRO A 114 5.49 -13.91 -19.03
C PRO A 114 5.50 -15.38 -19.47
N LEU A 115 4.64 -16.23 -18.90
CA LEU A 115 4.49 -17.64 -19.26
C LEU A 115 3.63 -17.85 -20.52
N ALA A 116 3.10 -16.77 -21.11
CA ALA A 116 2.34 -16.83 -22.35
C ALA A 116 3.22 -16.73 -23.62
N LEU A 117 4.54 -16.97 -23.55
CA LEU A 117 5.46 -16.90 -24.70
C LEU A 117 6.29 -18.20 -24.87
N PRO A 118 6.56 -18.74 -26.08
CA PRO A 118 6.10 -18.39 -27.44
C PRO A 118 5.25 -19.49 -28.12
N GLY A 119 4.20 -19.07 -28.85
CA GLY A 119 3.42 -19.94 -29.76
C GLY A 119 1.89 -19.81 -29.71
N GLY A 120 1.32 -19.00 -28.81
CA GLY A 120 -0.13 -18.98 -28.57
C GLY A 120 -0.93 -17.84 -29.21
N ALA A 121 -0.32 -16.70 -29.51
CA ALA A 121 -1.02 -15.55 -30.10
C ALA A 121 -0.24 -14.97 -31.30
N PRO A 122 -0.92 -14.67 -32.43
CA PRO A 122 -0.29 -13.94 -33.53
C PRO A 122 0.11 -12.53 -33.07
N GLY A 123 1.39 -12.18 -33.20
CA GLY A 123 1.90 -10.82 -32.91
C GLY A 123 3.00 -10.72 -31.85
N ASP A 124 3.48 -11.83 -31.30
CA ASP A 124 4.49 -11.78 -30.25
C ASP A 124 5.91 -11.54 -30.79
N PRO A 125 6.62 -10.54 -30.24
CA PRO A 125 7.99 -10.27 -30.64
C PRO A 125 8.90 -11.43 -30.21
N PRO A 126 9.98 -11.69 -30.97
CA PRO A 126 10.96 -12.71 -30.62
C PRO A 126 11.58 -12.43 -29.24
N PRO A 127 12.10 -13.46 -28.55
CA PRO A 127 12.83 -13.28 -27.30
C PRO A 127 13.97 -12.27 -27.51
N PRO A 128 14.25 -11.41 -26.52
CA PRO A 128 15.30 -10.41 -26.64
C PRO A 128 16.66 -11.10 -26.87
N PRO A 129 17.59 -10.47 -27.61
CA PRO A 129 18.91 -11.03 -27.86
C PRO A 129 19.69 -11.23 -26.54
N ALA A 130 20.65 -12.15 -26.57
CA ALA A 130 21.34 -12.67 -25.38
C ALA A 130 22.18 -11.62 -24.61
N ASP A 131 22.32 -10.42 -25.15
CA ASP A 131 23.01 -9.26 -24.59
C ASP A 131 22.08 -8.27 -23.87
N VAL A 132 20.76 -8.47 -23.95
CA VAL A 132 19.78 -7.72 -23.15
C VAL A 132 19.79 -8.25 -21.73
N ASP A 133 19.96 -7.35 -20.76
CA ASP A 133 19.90 -7.64 -19.33
C ASP A 133 18.61 -8.41 -18.99
N GLN A 134 18.72 -9.74 -18.88
CA GLN A 134 17.61 -10.65 -18.61
C GLN A 134 17.02 -10.47 -17.21
N THR A 135 17.61 -9.62 -16.37
CA THR A 135 17.08 -9.31 -15.04
C THR A 135 15.91 -8.33 -15.06
N ARG A 136 15.59 -7.72 -16.21
CA ARG A 136 14.54 -6.69 -16.35
C ARG A 136 13.52 -7.07 -17.41
N VAL A 137 12.24 -6.76 -17.16
CA VAL A 137 11.17 -6.99 -18.15
C VAL A 137 11.18 -5.82 -19.15
N PRO A 138 11.63 -6.02 -20.41
CA PRO A 138 12.05 -4.90 -21.26
C PRO A 138 10.88 -4.15 -21.92
N ARG A 139 9.72 -4.80 -22.06
CA ARG A 139 8.57 -4.24 -22.79
C ARG A 139 7.31 -4.07 -21.96
N TYR A 140 6.95 -5.02 -21.11
CA TYR A 140 5.72 -5.02 -20.32
C TYR A 140 6.02 -5.21 -18.83
N ASN A 141 5.03 -5.06 -17.97
CA ASN A 141 5.10 -5.44 -16.57
C ASN A 141 4.57 -6.87 -16.37
N ASN A 142 4.94 -7.52 -15.25
CA ASN A 142 4.69 -8.93 -15.06
C ASN A 142 3.36 -9.15 -14.32
N ALA A 143 2.35 -9.66 -15.03
CA ALA A 143 1.01 -9.87 -14.46
C ALA A 143 0.98 -10.86 -13.28
N TRP A 144 1.88 -11.87 -13.28
CA TRP A 144 1.95 -12.87 -12.21
C TRP A 144 2.65 -12.32 -10.97
N LEU A 145 3.74 -11.57 -11.17
CA LEU A 145 4.40 -10.89 -10.07
C LEU A 145 3.44 -9.92 -9.38
N ARG A 146 2.65 -9.16 -10.16
CA ARG A 146 1.59 -8.30 -9.60
C ARG A 146 0.58 -9.09 -8.78
N ALA A 147 0.08 -10.21 -9.28
CA ALA A 147 -0.87 -11.04 -8.53
C ALA A 147 -0.30 -11.52 -7.20
N VAL A 148 0.96 -11.98 -7.19
CA VAL A 148 1.64 -12.43 -5.96
C VAL A 148 1.89 -11.27 -4.99
N ALA A 149 2.43 -10.14 -5.50
CA ALA A 149 2.68 -8.96 -4.70
C ALA A 149 1.39 -8.44 -4.07
N TYR A 150 0.29 -8.40 -4.82
CA TYR A 150 -1.01 -7.97 -4.34
C TYR A 150 -1.58 -8.92 -3.30
N GLN A 151 -1.49 -10.23 -3.51
CA GLN A 151 -1.92 -11.19 -2.51
C GLN A 151 -1.17 -10.99 -1.19
N MET A 152 0.17 -10.83 -1.23
CA MET A 152 0.97 -10.58 -0.04
C MET A 152 0.60 -9.24 0.61
N LEU A 153 0.52 -8.18 -0.20
CA LEU A 153 0.15 -6.85 0.25
C LEU A 153 -1.16 -6.86 1.01
N PHE A 154 -2.24 -7.36 0.39
CA PHE A 154 -3.57 -7.35 1.00
C PHE A 154 -3.69 -8.35 2.16
N THR A 155 -2.90 -9.44 2.18
CA THR A 155 -2.83 -10.34 3.34
C THR A 155 -2.24 -9.65 4.55
N PHE A 156 -1.08 -9.01 4.39
CA PHE A 156 -0.43 -8.29 5.48
C PHE A 156 -1.21 -7.05 5.92
N GLN A 157 -1.87 -6.36 4.99
CA GLN A 157 -2.80 -5.29 5.30
C GLN A 157 -3.97 -5.80 6.14
N THR A 158 -4.62 -6.89 5.72
CA THR A 158 -5.73 -7.52 6.47
C THR A 158 -5.30 -7.94 7.87
N PHE A 159 -4.15 -8.59 8.00
CA PHE A 159 -3.61 -8.98 9.30
C PHE A 159 -3.35 -7.75 10.18
N GLY A 160 -2.71 -6.71 9.65
CA GLY A 160 -2.38 -5.54 10.43
C GLY A 160 -3.59 -4.72 10.87
N LEU A 161 -4.62 -4.62 10.01
CA LEU A 161 -5.92 -4.04 10.38
C LEU A 161 -6.58 -4.83 11.51
N GLY A 162 -6.56 -6.16 11.42
CA GLY A 162 -7.09 -7.06 12.45
C GLY A 162 -6.32 -6.94 13.78
N CYS A 163 -4.99 -6.80 13.74
CA CYS A 163 -4.18 -6.54 14.93
C CYS A 163 -4.56 -5.22 15.60
N PHE A 164 -4.69 -4.13 14.83
CA PHE A 164 -5.12 -2.83 15.37
C PHE A 164 -6.52 -2.91 15.97
N THR A 165 -7.47 -3.53 15.28
CA THR A 165 -8.85 -3.73 15.78
C THR A 165 -8.86 -4.52 17.08
N THR A 166 -8.10 -5.62 17.15
CA THR A 166 -7.96 -6.44 18.37
C THR A 166 -7.30 -5.65 19.50
N ALA A 167 -6.32 -4.82 19.18
CA ALA A 167 -5.71 -3.92 20.15
C ALA A 167 -6.73 -2.92 20.70
N VAL A 168 -7.54 -2.27 19.86
CA VAL A 168 -8.47 -1.23 20.32
C VAL A 168 -9.68 -1.78 21.08
N PHE A 169 -10.24 -2.91 20.65
CA PHE A 169 -11.41 -3.49 21.31
C PHE A 169 -11.07 -4.56 22.37
N GLY A 170 -9.79 -4.90 22.51
CA GLY A 170 -9.30 -5.89 23.45
C GLY A 170 -9.26 -7.30 22.86
N ILE A 171 -8.47 -8.17 23.49
CA ILE A 171 -8.33 -9.58 23.11
C ILE A 171 -9.51 -10.35 23.72
N ASN A 172 -10.49 -10.68 22.89
CA ASN A 172 -11.70 -11.39 23.31
C ASN A 172 -12.18 -12.31 22.17
N ALA A 173 -13.25 -13.07 22.43
CA ALA A 173 -13.72 -14.07 21.49
C ALA A 173 -14.01 -13.52 20.08
N TRP A 174 -14.64 -12.33 19.96
CA TRP A 174 -15.03 -11.80 18.66
C TRP A 174 -13.86 -11.16 17.91
N THR A 175 -12.97 -10.43 18.60
CA THR A 175 -11.78 -9.84 17.97
C THR A 175 -10.80 -10.92 17.54
N SER A 176 -10.61 -11.96 18.36
CA SER A 176 -9.81 -13.13 18.01
C SER A 176 -10.43 -13.90 16.84
N ALA A 177 -11.75 -14.10 16.81
CA ALA A 177 -12.41 -14.73 15.67
C ALA A 177 -12.27 -13.91 14.39
N LEU A 178 -12.42 -12.58 14.46
CA LEU A 178 -12.21 -11.69 13.32
C LEU A 178 -10.76 -11.78 12.82
N LEU A 179 -9.77 -11.65 13.70
CA LEU A 179 -8.35 -11.70 13.34
C LEU A 179 -7.97 -13.05 12.74
N LEU A 180 -8.20 -14.15 13.46
CA LEU A 180 -7.80 -15.49 13.02
C LEU A 180 -8.60 -15.95 11.81
N GLY A 181 -9.90 -15.65 11.76
CA GLY A 181 -10.75 -15.95 10.61
C GLY A 181 -10.30 -15.20 9.37
N SER A 182 -9.98 -13.90 9.49
CA SER A 182 -9.49 -13.10 8.37
C SER A 182 -8.12 -13.59 7.88
N VAL A 183 -7.22 -13.96 8.78
CA VAL A 183 -5.92 -14.56 8.42
C VAL A 183 -6.11 -15.90 7.72
N ALA A 184 -6.98 -16.76 8.24
CA ALA A 184 -7.26 -18.06 7.62
C ALA A 184 -7.82 -17.88 6.19
N VAL A 185 -8.75 -16.96 5.98
CA VAL A 185 -9.28 -16.66 4.64
C VAL A 185 -8.23 -16.02 3.75
N ALA A 186 -7.40 -15.11 4.26
CA ALA A 186 -6.36 -14.46 3.46
C ALA A 186 -5.27 -15.44 3.00
N LEU A 187 -4.92 -16.43 3.83
CA LEU A 187 -3.87 -17.41 3.55
C LEU A 187 -4.38 -18.65 2.80
N LEU A 188 -5.57 -19.15 3.15
CA LEU A 188 -6.10 -20.43 2.68
C LEU A 188 -7.35 -20.30 1.80
N GLY A 189 -7.92 -19.10 1.69
CA GLY A 189 -9.10 -18.85 0.89
C GLY A 189 -8.86 -19.08 -0.60
N PRO A 190 -9.92 -19.33 -1.38
CA PRO A 190 -9.78 -19.59 -2.81
C PRO A 190 -9.27 -18.33 -3.53
N HIS A 191 -8.34 -18.52 -4.47
CA HIS A 191 -7.81 -17.44 -5.31
C HIS A 191 -8.77 -17.00 -6.42
N GLU A 192 -9.79 -17.80 -6.71
CA GLU A 192 -10.82 -17.53 -7.70
C GLU A 192 -12.23 -17.61 -7.08
N PRO A 193 -13.21 -16.84 -7.58
CA PRO A 193 -13.06 -15.85 -8.65
C PRO A 193 -12.30 -14.60 -8.17
N ARG A 194 -11.62 -13.91 -9.10
CA ARG A 194 -11.10 -12.56 -8.89
C ARG A 194 -12.15 -11.48 -9.09
N LEU A 195 -11.93 -10.31 -8.50
CA LEU A 195 -12.72 -9.11 -8.79
C LEU A 195 -12.66 -8.78 -10.29
N ALA A 196 -13.83 -8.59 -10.90
CA ALA A 196 -13.98 -8.15 -12.29
C ALA A 196 -14.06 -6.62 -12.38
N LEU A 197 -13.21 -5.90 -11.63
CA LEU A 197 -13.15 -4.44 -11.71
C LEU A 197 -12.33 -4.03 -12.92
N THR A 198 -12.91 -3.18 -13.78
CA THR A 198 -12.23 -2.63 -14.95
C THR A 198 -12.30 -1.11 -14.94
N ALA A 199 -11.28 -0.46 -15.51
CA ALA A 199 -11.35 0.94 -15.91
C ALA A 199 -11.25 1.02 -17.42
N SER A 200 -12.20 1.71 -18.02
CA SER A 200 -12.13 2.11 -19.43
C SER A 200 -11.15 3.27 -19.55
N VAL A 201 -9.98 3.01 -20.14
CA VAL A 201 -8.96 4.02 -20.45
C VAL A 201 -8.63 3.91 -21.94
N ASP A 202 -8.76 5.02 -22.65
CA ASP A 202 -8.54 5.10 -24.10
C ASP A 202 -9.39 4.10 -24.91
N GLY A 203 -10.62 3.84 -24.46
CA GLY A 203 -11.55 2.91 -25.11
C GLY A 203 -11.20 1.43 -24.91
N GLN A 204 -10.29 1.11 -24.00
CA GLN A 204 -9.97 -0.27 -23.59
C GLN A 204 -10.28 -0.48 -22.11
N ASP A 205 -11.01 -1.54 -21.81
CA ASP A 205 -11.21 -1.98 -20.42
C ASP A 205 -9.95 -2.67 -19.90
N ARG A 206 -9.39 -2.12 -18.84
CA ARG A 206 -8.18 -2.63 -18.20
C ARG A 206 -8.53 -3.15 -16.80
N PRO A 207 -8.10 -4.37 -16.41
CA PRO A 207 -8.38 -4.91 -15.10
C PRO A 207 -7.65 -4.10 -14.02
N ILE A 208 -8.38 -3.76 -12.96
CA ILE A 208 -7.89 -3.08 -11.78
C ILE A 208 -7.93 -4.05 -10.61
N LEU A 209 -6.89 -4.04 -9.76
CA LEU A 209 -6.85 -4.79 -8.51
C LEU A 209 -7.22 -6.28 -8.71
N PRO A 210 -6.36 -7.09 -9.35
CA PRO A 210 -6.61 -8.52 -9.62
C PRO A 210 -6.54 -9.37 -8.34
N LEU A 211 -7.41 -9.09 -7.38
CA LEU A 211 -7.53 -9.76 -6.08
C LEU A 211 -8.65 -10.79 -6.11
N SER A 212 -8.49 -11.86 -5.33
CA SER A 212 -9.56 -12.82 -5.11
C SER A 212 -10.72 -12.18 -4.35
N VAL A 213 -11.95 -12.55 -4.71
CA VAL A 213 -13.17 -12.06 -4.02
C VAL A 213 -13.12 -12.38 -2.53
N SER A 214 -12.57 -13.54 -2.16
CA SER A 214 -12.39 -13.97 -0.77
C SER A 214 -11.50 -13.01 0.04
N LEU A 215 -10.31 -12.68 -0.49
CA LEU A 215 -9.37 -11.75 0.13
C LEU A 215 -9.94 -10.34 0.19
N THR A 216 -10.57 -9.87 -0.89
CA THR A 216 -11.25 -8.57 -0.90
C THR A 216 -12.33 -8.48 0.16
N ALA A 217 -13.16 -9.52 0.32
CA ALA A 217 -14.25 -9.50 1.28
C ALA A 217 -13.73 -9.36 2.72
N VAL A 218 -12.72 -10.14 3.11
CA VAL A 218 -12.14 -10.03 4.46
C VAL A 218 -11.36 -8.75 4.65
N PHE A 219 -10.65 -8.27 3.63
CA PHE A 219 -9.98 -6.98 3.68
C PHE A 219 -10.99 -5.84 3.90
N ALA A 220 -12.07 -5.80 3.12
CA ALA A 220 -13.12 -4.78 3.24
C ALA A 220 -13.81 -4.80 4.60
N LEU A 221 -14.11 -6.00 5.13
CA LEU A 221 -14.62 -6.15 6.49
C LEU A 221 -13.66 -5.56 7.52
N ASN A 222 -12.37 -5.89 7.43
CA ASN A 222 -11.36 -5.35 8.35
C ASN A 222 -11.21 -3.84 8.21
N VAL A 223 -11.26 -3.28 7.01
CA VAL A 223 -11.25 -1.82 6.80
C VAL A 223 -12.41 -1.16 7.54
N VAL A 224 -13.65 -1.67 7.39
CA VAL A 224 -14.83 -1.10 8.06
C VAL A 224 -14.68 -1.14 9.58
N VAL A 225 -14.32 -2.29 10.14
CA VAL A 225 -14.16 -2.44 11.59
C VAL A 225 -12.99 -1.59 12.11
N ASN A 226 -11.91 -1.48 11.32
CA ASN A 226 -10.75 -0.67 11.66
C ASN A 226 -11.06 0.83 11.68
N LEU A 227 -11.88 1.34 10.75
CA LEU A 227 -12.35 2.73 10.80
C LEU A 227 -13.11 3.02 12.11
N VAL A 228 -13.97 2.10 12.56
CA VAL A 228 -14.65 2.22 13.86
C VAL A 228 -13.63 2.19 15.00
N ALA A 229 -12.63 1.30 14.96
CA ALA A 229 -11.57 1.26 15.94
C ALA A 229 -10.78 2.59 16.01
N TYR A 230 -10.46 3.21 14.87
CA TYR A 230 -9.80 4.52 14.81
C TYR A 230 -10.63 5.62 15.49
N ALA A 231 -11.92 5.69 15.17
CA ALA A 231 -12.84 6.64 15.80
C ALA A 231 -12.89 6.43 17.32
N VAL A 232 -13.04 5.19 17.78
CA VAL A 232 -13.11 4.88 19.22
C VAL A 232 -11.81 5.21 19.95
N PHE A 233 -10.67 4.87 19.35
CA PHE A 233 -9.37 4.98 20.03
C PHE A 233 -8.85 6.41 20.12
N PHE A 234 -8.98 7.20 19.05
CA PHE A 234 -8.36 8.53 18.97
C PHE A 234 -9.32 9.69 19.23
N THR A 235 -10.64 9.54 19.06
CA THR A 235 -11.57 10.66 19.32
C THR A 235 -11.48 11.21 20.75
N PRO A 236 -11.29 10.41 21.82
CA PRO A 236 -11.14 10.96 23.17
C PRO A 236 -9.97 11.95 23.32
N SER A 237 -8.80 11.62 22.79
CA SER A 237 -7.63 12.51 22.85
C SER A 237 -7.80 13.73 21.95
N ILE A 238 -8.40 13.58 20.76
CA ILE A 238 -8.71 14.71 19.88
C ILE A 238 -9.67 15.69 20.56
N ARG A 239 -10.71 15.19 21.24
CA ARG A 239 -11.67 16.03 21.96
C ARG A 239 -11.01 16.80 23.10
N ALA A 240 -10.15 16.14 23.86
CA ALA A 240 -9.45 16.76 24.98
C ALA A 240 -8.45 17.84 24.53
N ALA A 241 -7.91 17.74 23.31
CA ALA A 241 -7.06 18.75 22.69
C ALA A 241 -7.77 19.59 21.62
N TRP A 242 -9.10 19.68 21.64
CA TRP A 242 -9.84 20.47 20.65
C TRP A 242 -9.89 21.95 21.03
N PRO A 243 -9.60 22.89 20.10
CA PRO A 243 -9.29 22.68 18.69
C PRO A 243 -7.84 22.24 18.45
N PRO A 244 -7.57 21.47 17.38
CA PRO A 244 -6.26 20.87 17.16
C PRO A 244 -5.26 21.96 16.78
N MET A 245 -4.10 21.95 17.44
CA MET A 245 -3.03 22.94 17.22
C MET A 245 -2.58 23.02 15.75
N LEU A 246 -2.62 21.90 15.03
CA LEU A 246 -2.19 21.82 13.62
C LEU A 246 -3.24 22.35 12.62
N LEU A 247 -4.52 22.45 13.01
CA LEU A 247 -5.60 22.93 12.14
C LEU A 247 -6.56 23.82 12.95
N PRO A 248 -6.10 24.98 13.46
CA PRO A 248 -6.89 25.82 14.36
C PRO A 248 -8.19 26.31 13.71
N TRP A 249 -8.18 26.54 12.39
CA TRP A 249 -9.35 26.94 11.61
C TRP A 249 -10.46 25.88 11.56
N LEU A 250 -10.16 24.60 11.77
CA LEU A 250 -11.20 23.57 11.93
C LEU A 250 -11.96 23.74 13.24
N GLY A 251 -11.33 24.31 14.27
CA GLY A 251 -11.95 24.62 15.55
C GLY A 251 -13.12 25.56 15.43
N ASP A 252 -13.02 26.53 14.52
CA ASP A 252 -14.08 27.50 14.24
C ASP A 252 -15.26 26.87 13.47
N LEU A 253 -15.01 25.78 12.73
CA LEU A 253 -16.01 25.09 11.91
C LEU A 253 -16.69 23.93 12.62
N ILE A 254 -15.98 23.27 13.54
CA ILE A 254 -16.46 22.08 14.25
C ILE A 254 -16.45 22.36 15.76
N PRO A 255 -17.63 22.53 16.38
CA PRO A 255 -17.74 22.66 17.83
C PRO A 255 -17.12 21.47 18.57
N ALA A 256 -16.56 21.71 19.76
CA ALA A 256 -15.88 20.70 20.57
C ALA A 256 -16.78 19.52 21.01
N ASP A 257 -18.08 19.75 21.08
CA ASP A 257 -19.11 18.76 21.39
C ASP A 257 -19.70 18.07 20.15
N SER A 258 -19.24 18.46 18.95
CA SER A 258 -19.77 17.94 17.70
C SER A 258 -19.44 16.45 17.50
N TRP A 259 -20.40 15.74 16.92
CA TRP A 259 -20.20 14.37 16.45
C TRP A 259 -19.25 14.31 15.25
N LEU A 260 -19.04 15.42 14.53
CA LEU A 260 -18.09 15.48 13.41
C LEU A 260 -16.63 15.21 13.85
N LEU A 261 -16.31 15.33 15.13
CA LEU A 261 -14.99 14.98 15.66
C LEU A 261 -14.65 13.49 15.55
N TYR A 262 -15.65 12.62 15.36
CA TYR A 262 -15.42 11.21 15.04
C TYR A 262 -14.86 11.01 13.63
N ALA A 263 -15.03 11.98 12.72
CA ALA A 263 -14.47 11.91 11.37
C ALA A 263 -12.99 12.28 11.30
N VAL A 264 -12.48 13.07 12.27
CA VAL A 264 -11.09 13.54 12.25
C VAL A 264 -10.07 12.39 12.33
N PRO A 265 -10.20 11.41 13.25
CA PRO A 265 -9.32 10.23 13.24
C PRO A 265 -9.34 9.44 11.93
N LEU A 266 -10.46 9.48 11.21
CA LEU A 266 -10.65 8.69 9.99
C LEU A 266 -9.83 9.25 8.82
N LEU A 267 -9.40 10.52 8.89
CA LEU A 267 -8.59 11.12 7.83
C LEU A 267 -7.31 10.33 7.56
N ALA A 268 -6.64 9.82 8.61
CA ALA A 268 -5.42 9.02 8.45
C ALA A 268 -5.66 7.74 7.60
N PRO A 269 -6.52 6.78 8.03
CA PRO A 269 -6.75 5.56 7.26
C PRO A 269 -7.46 5.83 5.92
N LEU A 270 -8.32 6.85 5.82
CA LEU A 270 -8.96 7.22 4.56
C LEU A 270 -7.95 7.79 3.55
N CYS A 271 -6.96 8.58 3.99
CA CYS A 271 -5.88 9.03 3.11
C CYS A 271 -5.03 7.84 2.64
N VAL A 272 -4.67 6.90 3.53
CA VAL A 272 -3.95 5.67 3.11
C VAL A 272 -4.75 4.88 2.07
N ALA A 273 -6.04 4.65 2.33
CA ALA A 273 -6.94 3.96 1.40
C ALA A 273 -7.10 4.71 0.07
N ALA A 274 -7.23 6.04 0.11
CA ALA A 274 -7.31 6.88 -1.07
C ALA A 274 -6.03 6.83 -1.90
N GLY A 275 -4.85 6.81 -1.27
CA GLY A 275 -3.58 6.58 -1.95
C GLY A 275 -3.57 5.27 -2.72
N GLY A 276 -3.90 4.15 -2.06
CA GLY A 276 -4.00 2.84 -2.72
C GLY A 276 -5.05 2.78 -3.83
N ALA A 277 -6.20 3.45 -3.64
CA ALA A 277 -7.22 3.56 -4.68
C ALA A 277 -6.75 4.38 -5.88
N VAL A 278 -6.02 5.48 -5.67
CA VAL A 278 -5.45 6.29 -6.74
C VAL A 278 -4.37 5.52 -7.51
N GLU A 279 -3.52 4.76 -6.82
CA GLU A 279 -2.53 3.88 -7.46
C GLU A 279 -3.21 2.84 -8.34
N GLY A 280 -4.07 2.00 -7.75
CA GLY A 280 -4.71 0.91 -8.46
C GLY A 280 -5.64 1.38 -9.57
N TYR A 281 -6.41 2.44 -9.33
CA TYR A 281 -7.40 2.93 -10.30
C TYR A 281 -6.80 3.86 -11.34
N PHE A 282 -5.96 4.84 -10.98
CA PHE A 282 -5.44 5.83 -11.94
C PHE A 282 -4.03 5.48 -12.43
N ALA A 283 -3.08 5.24 -11.53
CA ALA A 283 -1.69 5.03 -11.94
C ALA A 283 -1.56 3.77 -12.81
N GLU A 284 -2.15 2.66 -12.38
CA GLU A 284 -2.02 1.37 -13.06
C GLU A 284 -2.95 1.16 -14.23
N SER A 285 -4.08 1.88 -14.32
CA SER A 285 -4.93 1.84 -15.51
C SER A 285 -4.46 2.80 -16.60
N ARG A 286 -3.86 3.94 -16.22
CA ARG A 286 -3.38 4.96 -17.17
C ARG A 286 -1.89 4.87 -17.47
N PHE A 287 -1.16 4.03 -16.74
CA PHE A 287 0.29 3.83 -16.88
C PHE A 287 1.08 5.15 -16.80
N ASN A 288 0.66 6.03 -15.89
CA ASN A 288 1.18 7.38 -15.75
C ASN A 288 1.90 7.53 -14.41
N GLN A 289 3.18 7.89 -14.50
CA GLN A 289 4.07 7.94 -13.34
C GLN A 289 3.75 9.08 -12.37
N TRP A 290 3.10 10.17 -12.82
CA TRP A 290 2.67 11.26 -11.93
C TRP A 290 1.46 10.88 -11.08
N TRP A 291 0.54 10.08 -11.61
CA TRP A 291 -0.53 9.49 -10.79
C TRP A 291 0.04 8.52 -9.77
N HIS A 292 1.09 7.78 -10.12
CA HIS A 292 1.80 6.90 -9.20
C HIS A 292 2.45 7.70 -8.05
N PHE A 293 3.15 8.78 -8.38
CA PHE A 293 3.69 9.71 -7.39
C PHE A 293 2.59 10.31 -6.49
N ALA A 294 1.50 10.81 -7.08
CA ALA A 294 0.39 11.41 -6.34
C ALA A 294 -0.26 10.42 -5.36
N ALA A 295 -0.45 9.16 -5.76
CA ALA A 295 -0.94 8.10 -4.90
C ALA A 295 -0.10 7.95 -3.62
N PHE A 296 1.23 7.92 -3.78
CA PHE A 296 2.15 7.79 -2.65
C PHE A 296 2.23 9.05 -1.80
N VAL A 297 2.11 10.26 -2.37
CA VAL A 297 1.95 11.49 -1.56
C VAL A 297 0.74 11.37 -0.64
N ILE A 298 -0.41 10.97 -1.18
CA ILE A 298 -1.65 10.83 -0.41
C ILE A 298 -1.50 9.75 0.69
N LEU A 299 -0.85 8.63 0.35
CA LEU A 299 -0.55 7.57 1.32
C LEU A 299 0.35 8.07 2.46
N LEU A 300 1.44 8.77 2.14
CA LEU A 300 2.36 9.33 3.14
C LEU A 300 1.70 10.38 4.02
N LEU A 301 0.80 11.20 3.46
CA LEU A 301 -0.02 12.12 4.26
C LEU A 301 -0.86 11.36 5.28
N GLY A 302 -1.50 10.26 4.87
CA GLY A 302 -2.25 9.39 5.78
C GLY A 302 -1.40 8.80 6.90
N LEU A 303 -0.19 8.32 6.57
CA LEU A 303 0.75 7.78 7.56
C LEU A 303 1.30 8.88 8.50
N GLY A 304 1.51 10.10 7.99
CA GLY A 304 1.90 11.26 8.79
C GLY A 304 0.80 11.66 9.76
N LEU A 305 -0.45 11.73 9.29
CA LEU A 305 -1.62 11.96 10.13
C LEU A 305 -1.76 10.87 11.20
N HIS A 306 -1.47 9.61 10.88
CA HIS A 306 -1.46 8.53 11.85
C HIS A 306 -0.45 8.77 12.99
N GLY A 307 0.75 9.25 12.66
CA GLY A 307 1.74 9.68 13.66
C GLY A 307 1.24 10.83 14.53
N VAL A 308 0.58 11.83 13.93
CA VAL A 308 -0.04 12.95 14.66
C VAL A 308 -1.12 12.47 15.64
N LEU A 309 -1.94 11.48 15.24
CA LEU A 309 -2.96 10.89 16.13
C LEU A 309 -2.34 10.24 17.37
N TYR A 310 -1.24 9.49 17.21
CA TYR A 310 -0.51 8.94 18.35
C TYR A 310 0.16 10.01 19.19
N TRP A 311 0.69 11.06 18.57
CA TRP A 311 1.26 12.18 19.31
C TRP A 311 0.22 12.82 20.23
N HIS A 312 -0.98 13.09 19.71
CA HIS A 312 -2.11 13.59 20.50
C HIS A 312 -2.57 12.61 21.57
N LEU A 313 -2.53 11.30 21.30
CA LEU A 313 -2.88 10.30 22.31
C LEU A 313 -1.96 10.36 23.55
N VAL A 314 -0.70 10.74 23.39
CA VAL A 314 0.30 10.73 24.47
C VAL A 314 0.39 12.04 25.24
N HIS A 315 0.13 13.18 24.59
CA HIS A 315 0.42 14.52 25.14
C HIS A 315 -0.82 15.28 25.64
N VAL A 316 -1.95 14.59 25.81
CA VAL A 316 -3.25 15.17 26.20
C VAL A 316 -3.80 14.40 27.38
#